data_AF-A0A9W7A1D4-F1
#
_entry.id   AF-A0A9W7A1D4-F1
#
_cell.length_a   1.000
_cell.length_b   1.000
_cell.length_c   1.000
_cell.angle_alpha   90.00
_cell.angle_beta   90.00
_cell.angle_gamma   90.00
#
_symmetry.space_group_name_H-M   'P 1'
#
loop_
_entity.id
_entity.type
_entity.pdbx_description
1 polymer ?
#
loop_
_entity_poly.entity_id
_entity_poly.type
_entity_poly.pdbx_seq_one_letter_code
_entity_poly.pdbx_strand_id
1 'polypeptide(L)'
;MTKVEGSAADLVLAGCNSLIFIDGEVAGDPLESAALKAMPWEVKGDTGKIGPKAKTEKSEEGKAFTVNNTKTKEITVLHRHHFSSKLQPMSCIAIGERVLDKHSDYDATSTTLSKKGLRVIGLGYKQIEPGQVADFTSKRDLCECELTFSGFIAFTCRVRKDTKNVLGVLKGGGMSVAMVTGDNLLTAAHVAKEVAICTDDAKILILEKADTGMF
;
A
#
# COMPACT_ATOMS: atom_id res chain seq x y z
N MET A 1 9.74 4.14 -6.09
CA MET A 1 8.38 4.49 -5.63
C MET A 1 7.91 5.60 -6.55
N THR A 2 6.84 5.38 -7.30
CA THR A 2 6.28 6.40 -8.19
C THR A 2 5.23 7.15 -7.39
N LYS A 3 5.44 8.44 -7.15
CA LYS A 3 4.53 9.28 -6.38
C LYS A 3 3.33 9.63 -7.26
N VAL A 4 2.14 9.18 -6.89
CA VAL A 4 0.90 9.66 -7.51
C VAL A 4 0.53 10.92 -6.74
N GLU A 5 0.54 12.07 -7.41
CA GLU A 5 0.22 13.35 -6.78
C GLU A 5 -1.25 13.34 -6.32
N GLY A 6 -1.48 13.43 -5.02
CA GLY A 6 -2.81 13.54 -4.44
C GLY A 6 -2.72 13.80 -2.95
N SER A 7 -3.13 15.00 -2.53
CA SER A 7 -3.16 15.41 -1.10
C SER A 7 -3.97 14.44 -0.23
N ALA A 8 -4.95 13.77 -0.84
CA ALA A 8 -5.78 12.73 -0.26
C ALA A 8 -5.02 11.44 0.08
N ALA A 9 -4.29 10.89 -0.90
CA ALA A 9 -3.58 9.62 -0.75
C ALA A 9 -2.52 9.70 0.35
N ASP A 10 -1.80 10.82 0.40
CA ASP A 10 -0.78 11.06 1.41
C ASP A 10 -1.40 11.13 2.83
N LEU A 11 -2.59 11.74 2.99
CA LEU A 11 -3.33 11.74 4.25
C LEU A 11 -3.78 10.33 4.68
N VAL A 12 -4.30 9.55 3.74
CA VAL A 12 -4.71 8.16 4.02
C VAL A 12 -3.51 7.32 4.46
N LEU A 13 -2.35 7.47 3.79
CA LEU A 13 -1.11 6.78 4.18
C LEU A 13 -0.61 7.21 5.56
N ALA A 14 -0.70 8.51 5.85
CA ALA A 14 -0.30 9.07 7.14
C ALA A 14 -1.24 8.61 8.28
N GLY A 15 -2.54 8.40 8.01
CA GLY A 15 -3.51 7.92 9.01
C GLY A 15 -3.69 6.40 9.10
N CYS A 16 -3.36 5.65 8.04
CA CYS A 16 -3.58 4.21 7.95
C CYS A 16 -2.26 3.45 8.03
N ASN A 17 -1.62 3.52 9.21
CA ASN A 17 -0.44 2.74 9.54
C ASN A 17 -0.41 2.42 11.04
N SER A 18 0.37 1.40 11.38
CA SER A 18 0.59 0.86 12.72
C SER A 18 1.92 1.29 13.35
N LEU A 19 2.61 2.24 12.72
CA LEU A 19 3.93 2.69 13.17
C LEU A 19 3.86 3.34 14.55
N ILE A 20 4.85 3.03 15.38
CA ILE A 20 5.02 3.56 16.73
C ILE A 20 6.45 4.05 16.90
N PHE A 21 6.65 4.98 17.82
CA PHE A 21 7.97 5.47 18.18
C PHE A 21 8.40 4.87 19.51
N ILE A 22 9.49 4.10 19.52
CA ILE A 22 10.05 3.45 20.71
C ILE A 22 11.57 3.66 20.70
N ASP A 23 12.13 4.06 21.83
CA ASP A 23 13.59 4.20 22.04
C ASP A 23 14.34 5.04 20.99
N GLY A 24 13.69 6.08 20.46
CA GLY A 24 14.29 6.96 19.46
C GLY A 24 14.13 6.49 18.01
N GLU A 25 13.49 5.34 17.78
CA GLU A 25 13.29 4.76 16.45
C GLU A 25 11.80 4.52 16.13
N VAL A 26 11.48 4.55 14.83
CA VAL A 26 10.16 4.17 14.33
C VAL A 26 10.12 2.66 14.13
N ALA A 27 9.30 1.98 14.93
CA ALA A 27 9.04 0.55 14.85
C ALA A 27 7.67 0.25 14.21
N GLY A 28 7.58 -0.87 13.48
CA GLY A 28 6.35 -1.34 12.83
C GLY A 28 6.62 -2.07 11.53
N ASP A 29 5.60 -2.21 10.68
CA ASP A 29 5.73 -2.93 9.42
C ASP A 29 6.71 -2.22 8.46
N PRO A 30 7.65 -2.96 7.82
CA PRO A 30 8.63 -2.36 6.91
C PRO A 30 8.01 -1.64 5.69
N LEU A 31 6.88 -2.10 5.17
CA LEU A 31 6.19 -1.44 4.04
C LEU A 31 5.55 -0.13 4.49
N GLU A 32 4.92 -0.11 5.66
CA GLU A 32 4.38 1.12 6.25
C GLU A 32 5.50 2.13 6.54
N SER A 33 6.61 1.66 7.11
CA SER A 33 7.79 2.50 7.37
C SER A 33 8.36 3.08 6.08
N ALA A 34 8.44 2.27 5.02
CA ALA A 34 8.90 2.71 3.70
C ALA A 34 7.94 3.73 3.07
N ALA A 35 6.63 3.52 3.20
CA ALA A 35 5.60 4.43 2.72
C ALA A 35 5.72 5.80 3.41
N LEU A 36 5.80 5.84 4.74
CA LEU A 36 5.92 7.08 5.49
C LEU A 36 7.26 7.79 5.21
N LYS A 37 8.37 7.04 5.12
CA LYS A 37 9.69 7.60 4.78
C LYS A 37 9.71 8.29 3.42
N ALA A 38 8.93 7.80 2.46
CA ALA A 38 8.81 8.41 1.14
C ALA A 38 7.94 9.68 1.11
N MET A 39 7.21 9.96 2.18
CA MET A 39 6.44 11.18 2.35
C MET A 39 7.25 12.25 3.11
N PRO A 40 6.90 13.54 2.97
CA PRO A 40 7.50 14.62 3.77
C PRO A 40 6.98 14.65 5.22
N TRP A 41 6.56 13.50 5.77
CA TRP A 41 5.92 13.34 7.07
C TRP A 41 6.62 12.24 7.88
N GLU A 42 6.52 12.30 9.21
CA GLU A 42 7.18 11.39 10.15
C GLU A 42 6.33 11.15 11.40
N VAL A 43 6.63 10.07 12.13
CA VAL A 43 6.12 9.87 13.48
C VAL A 43 6.88 10.79 14.43
N LYS A 44 6.17 11.65 15.14
CA LYS A 44 6.72 12.58 16.13
C LYS A 44 7.00 11.82 17.43
N GLY A 45 8.26 11.82 17.85
CA GLY A 45 8.71 10.99 18.97
C GLY A 45 8.19 11.41 20.35
N ASP A 46 7.71 12.65 20.48
CA ASP A 46 7.12 13.21 21.70
C ASP A 46 5.65 12.80 21.89
N THR A 47 4.90 12.71 20.79
CA THR A 47 3.44 12.54 20.80
C THR A 47 2.98 11.21 20.21
N GLY A 48 3.85 10.49 19.50
CA GLY A 48 3.49 9.33 18.68
C GLY A 48 2.56 9.65 17.50
N LYS A 49 2.26 10.93 17.28
CA LYS A 49 1.39 11.40 16.20
C LYS A 49 2.17 11.50 14.90
N ILE A 50 1.45 11.54 13.79
CA ILE A 50 2.05 11.67 12.47
C ILE A 50 1.89 13.12 12.00
N GLY A 51 3.00 13.74 11.63
CA GLY A 51 3.05 15.15 11.24
C GLY A 51 4.21 15.46 10.28
N PRO A 52 4.29 16.69 9.76
CA PRO A 52 5.32 17.08 8.81
C PRO A 52 6.74 16.97 9.39
N LYS A 53 7.70 16.53 8.57
CA LYS A 53 9.12 16.44 8.97
C LYS A 53 9.68 17.81 9.36
N ALA A 54 10.43 17.86 10.45
CA ALA A 54 11.16 19.07 10.80
C ALA A 54 12.25 19.38 9.76
N LYS A 55 12.58 20.67 9.58
CA LYS A 55 13.69 21.08 8.72
C LYS A 55 15.00 20.52 9.27
N THR A 56 15.80 19.90 8.41
CA THR A 56 17.19 19.49 8.74
C THR A 56 18.16 20.12 7.75
N GLU A 57 19.46 20.07 8.04
CA GLU A 57 20.50 20.52 7.10
C GLU A 57 20.46 19.78 5.75
N LYS A 58 19.85 18.58 5.73
CA LYS A 58 19.80 17.68 4.57
C LYS A 58 18.41 17.56 3.93
N SER A 59 17.37 18.15 4.53
CA SER A 59 16.00 18.08 4.00
C SER A 59 15.19 19.33 4.31
N GLU A 60 14.44 19.79 3.31
CA GLU A 60 13.43 20.83 3.50
C GLU A 60 12.34 20.39 4.50
N GLU A 61 11.70 21.37 5.13
CA GLU A 61 10.58 21.14 6.04
C GLU A 61 9.41 20.46 5.30
N GLY A 62 8.81 19.47 5.95
CA GLY A 62 7.59 18.87 5.45
C GLY A 62 6.47 19.90 5.41
N LYS A 63 5.72 19.96 4.31
CA LYS A 63 4.55 20.82 4.23
C LYS A 63 3.34 20.09 4.82
N ALA A 64 2.55 20.83 5.60
CA ALA A 64 1.20 20.40 5.99
C ALA A 64 0.39 20.04 4.73
N PHE A 65 -0.38 18.96 4.80
CA PHE A 65 -1.31 18.66 3.72
C PHE A 65 -2.37 19.75 3.73
N THR A 66 -2.49 20.42 2.58
CA THR A 66 -3.55 21.39 2.37
C THR A 66 -4.64 20.69 1.62
N VAL A 67 -5.80 20.54 2.27
CA VAL A 67 -6.97 19.96 1.65
C VAL A 67 -8.12 20.93 1.80
N ASN A 68 -8.70 21.35 0.67
CA ASN A 68 -9.76 22.36 0.64
C ASN A 68 -9.39 23.67 1.38
N ASN A 69 -8.15 24.17 1.22
CA ASN A 69 -7.59 25.34 1.92
C ASN A 69 -7.46 25.23 3.44
N THR A 70 -7.74 24.07 4.03
CA THR A 70 -7.46 23.80 5.44
C THR A 70 -6.13 23.06 5.56
N LYS A 71 -5.33 23.41 6.58
CA LYS A 71 -3.99 22.87 6.78
C LYS A 71 -4.00 21.81 7.88
N THR A 72 -3.94 20.54 7.48
CA THR A 72 -3.79 19.43 8.43
C THR A 72 -2.36 19.38 8.92
N LYS A 73 -2.17 19.65 10.21
CA LYS A 73 -0.84 19.66 10.85
C LYS A 73 -0.49 18.36 11.57
N GLU A 74 -1.49 17.59 11.97
CA GLU A 74 -1.31 16.34 12.69
C GLU A 74 -2.44 15.36 12.33
N ILE A 75 -2.12 14.07 12.33
CA ILE A 75 -3.10 12.99 12.23
C ILE A 75 -2.96 12.10 13.47
N THR A 76 -4.10 11.77 14.07
CA THR A 76 -4.16 10.86 15.22
C THR A 76 -5.00 9.64 14.84
N VAL A 77 -4.43 8.45 15.02
CA VAL A 77 -5.15 7.19 14.80
C VAL A 77 -5.94 6.86 16.07
N LEU A 78 -7.26 6.76 15.94
CA LEU A 78 -8.17 6.45 17.06
C LEU A 78 -8.33 4.96 17.28
N HIS A 79 -8.48 4.20 16.20
CA HIS A 79 -8.72 2.78 16.25
C HIS A 79 -8.14 2.09 15.02
N ARG A 80 -7.64 0.87 15.20
CA ARG A 80 -7.12 0.04 14.12
C ARG A 80 -7.82 -1.29 14.15
N HIS A 81 -8.49 -1.64 13.06
CA HIS A 81 -9.01 -2.99 12.88
C HIS A 81 -7.84 -3.89 12.46
N HIS A 82 -7.68 -5.05 13.11
CA HIS A 82 -6.64 -6.00 12.74
C HIS A 82 -6.79 -6.43 11.27
N PHE A 83 -5.67 -6.66 10.58
CA PHE A 83 -5.69 -7.16 9.21
C PHE A 83 -6.49 -8.47 9.14
N SER A 84 -7.46 -8.52 8.22
CA SER A 84 -8.26 -9.72 7.96
C SER A 84 -7.83 -10.32 6.63
N SER A 85 -7.15 -11.47 6.68
CA SER A 85 -6.70 -12.19 5.49
C SER A 85 -7.86 -12.63 4.58
N LYS A 86 -9.07 -12.80 5.14
CA LYS A 86 -10.28 -13.15 4.38
C LYS A 86 -10.81 -12.00 3.54
N LEU A 87 -10.73 -10.79 4.07
CA LEU A 87 -11.29 -9.61 3.43
C LEU A 87 -10.24 -8.93 2.54
N GLN A 88 -8.96 -9.00 2.94
CA GLN A 88 -7.79 -8.34 2.32
C GLN A 88 -7.62 -6.80 2.51
N PRO A 89 -8.50 -6.01 3.15
CA PRO A 89 -8.21 -4.63 3.52
C PRO A 89 -7.58 -4.51 4.91
N MET A 90 -6.87 -3.40 5.10
CA MET A 90 -6.53 -2.84 6.39
C MET A 90 -7.33 -1.54 6.56
N SER A 91 -7.99 -1.37 7.70
CA SER A 91 -8.82 -0.18 7.98
C SER A 91 -8.45 0.44 9.31
N CYS A 92 -8.12 1.73 9.26
CA CYS A 92 -7.85 2.56 10.43
C CYS A 92 -8.89 3.68 10.51
N ILE A 93 -9.33 3.99 11.72
CA ILE A 93 -10.11 5.18 12.03
C ILE A 93 -9.11 6.24 12.50
N ALA A 94 -9.06 7.37 11.82
CA ALA A 94 -8.16 8.47 12.13
C ALA A 94 -8.91 9.80 12.15
N ILE A 95 -8.43 10.74 12.95
CA ILE A 95 -8.87 12.14 12.91
C ILE A 95 -7.92 12.92 12.00
N GLY A 96 -8.50 13.59 11.00
CA GLY A 96 -7.84 14.48 10.04
C GLY A 96 -8.86 15.36 9.33
N GLU A 97 -8.42 16.30 8.48
CA GLU A 97 -9.34 17.20 7.78
C GLU A 97 -9.94 16.58 6.51
N ARG A 98 -11.05 17.15 6.04
CA ARG A 98 -11.89 16.62 4.97
C ARG A 98 -11.18 16.60 3.61
N VAL A 99 -11.21 15.44 2.95
CA VAL A 99 -10.73 15.27 1.58
C VAL A 99 -11.88 15.12 0.57
N LEU A 100 -11.70 15.72 -0.61
CA LEU A 100 -12.60 15.59 -1.76
C LEU A 100 -11.74 15.39 -3.02
N ASP A 101 -11.55 14.15 -3.46
CA ASP A 101 -11.02 13.87 -4.80
C ASP A 101 -11.68 12.60 -5.34
N LYS A 102 -12.10 12.65 -6.62
CA LYS A 102 -12.70 11.51 -7.32
C LYS A 102 -11.89 11.25 -8.58
N HIS A 103 -11.00 10.26 -8.53
CA HIS A 103 -10.23 9.84 -9.69
C HIS A 103 -10.98 8.76 -10.48
N SER A 104 -11.04 8.91 -11.81
CA SER A 104 -11.83 8.06 -12.71
C SER A 104 -11.06 6.90 -13.38
N ASP A 105 -9.75 6.75 -13.15
CA ASP A 105 -8.90 5.79 -13.90
C ASP A 105 -8.31 4.66 -13.04
N TYR A 106 -9.12 4.08 -12.14
CA TYR A 106 -8.68 3.01 -11.23
C TYR A 106 -8.10 1.80 -11.98
N ASP A 107 -8.89 1.17 -12.85
CA ASP A 107 -8.52 -0.11 -13.49
C ASP A 107 -7.32 0.03 -14.43
N ALA A 108 -7.29 1.11 -15.22
CA ALA A 108 -6.20 1.38 -16.16
C ALA A 108 -4.86 1.62 -15.43
N THR A 109 -4.89 2.42 -14.37
CA THR A 109 -3.70 2.74 -13.58
C THR A 109 -3.21 1.54 -12.79
N SER A 110 -4.12 0.81 -12.12
CA SER A 110 -3.80 -0.40 -11.36
C SER A 110 -3.17 -1.47 -12.26
N THR A 111 -3.75 -1.70 -13.44
CA THR A 111 -3.23 -2.65 -14.43
C THR A 111 -1.85 -2.23 -14.92
N THR A 112 -1.64 -0.94 -15.20
CA THR A 112 -0.36 -0.42 -15.70
C THR A 112 0.75 -0.58 -14.65
N LEU A 113 0.46 -0.29 -13.39
CA LEU A 113 1.42 -0.44 -12.30
C LEU A 113 1.72 -1.93 -12.01
N SER A 114 0.70 -2.78 -12.04
CA SER A 114 0.86 -4.24 -11.85
C SER A 114 1.69 -4.89 -12.96
N LYS A 115 1.50 -4.46 -14.22
CA LYS A 115 2.33 -4.92 -15.36
C LYS A 115 3.81 -4.56 -15.21
N LYS A 116 4.13 -3.52 -14.45
CA LYS A 116 5.50 -3.13 -14.08
C LYS A 116 6.05 -3.94 -12.89
N GLY A 117 5.36 -4.98 -12.42
CA GLY A 117 5.79 -5.81 -11.30
C GLY A 117 5.66 -5.13 -9.94
N LEU A 118 4.89 -4.05 -9.84
CA LEU A 118 4.71 -3.32 -8.58
C LEU A 118 3.59 -3.95 -7.75
N ARG A 119 3.79 -4.03 -6.43
CA ARG A 119 2.72 -4.32 -5.49
C ARG A 119 1.89 -3.06 -5.29
N VAL A 120 0.70 -3.03 -5.88
CA VAL A 120 -0.23 -1.89 -5.87
C VAL A 120 -1.24 -2.08 -4.73
N ILE A 121 -1.45 -1.03 -3.93
CA ILE A 121 -2.48 -0.98 -2.89
C ILE A 121 -3.38 0.22 -3.17
N GLY A 122 -4.68 -0.03 -3.29
CA GLY A 122 -5.69 1.02 -3.39
C GLY A 122 -5.94 1.67 -2.03
N LEU A 123 -5.99 2.99 -2.01
CA LEU A 123 -6.24 3.79 -0.82
C LEU A 123 -7.65 4.35 -0.90
N GLY A 124 -8.39 4.29 0.20
CA GLY A 124 -9.72 4.86 0.31
C GLY A 124 -9.98 5.41 1.70
N TYR A 125 -10.89 6.37 1.78
CA TYR A 125 -11.30 6.97 3.05
C TYR A 125 -12.82 7.13 3.12
N LYS A 126 -13.32 7.28 4.34
CA LYS A 126 -14.70 7.65 4.64
C LYS A 126 -14.68 8.71 5.72
N GLN A 127 -15.48 9.76 5.52
CA GLN A 127 -15.73 10.75 6.56
C GLN A 127 -16.70 10.15 7.59
N ILE A 128 -16.36 10.30 8.86
CA ILE A 128 -17.22 9.94 9.99
C ILE A 128 -17.45 11.16 10.86
N GLU A 129 -18.66 11.33 11.37
CA GLU A 129 -18.94 12.39 12.34
C GLU A 129 -18.41 12.00 13.73
N PRO A 130 -17.98 12.96 14.58
CA PRO A 130 -17.42 12.65 15.90
C PRO A 130 -18.32 11.78 16.78
N GLY A 131 -19.65 11.93 16.66
CA GLY A 131 -20.63 11.12 17.39
C GLY A 131 -20.70 9.65 16.94
N GLN A 132 -20.18 9.32 15.76
CA GLN A 132 -20.23 7.96 15.18
C GLN A 132 -18.99 7.12 15.49
N VAL A 133 -17.93 7.72 16.07
CA VAL A 133 -16.65 7.04 16.29
C VAL A 133 -16.81 5.71 17.05
N ALA A 134 -17.70 5.66 18.06
CA ALA A 134 -17.96 4.45 18.84
C ALA A 134 -18.58 3.32 18.00
N ASP A 135 -19.50 3.66 17.09
CA ASP A 135 -20.18 2.69 16.21
C ASP A 135 -19.19 2.08 15.21
N PHE A 136 -18.37 2.90 14.59
CA PHE A 136 -17.35 2.47 13.63
C PHE A 136 -16.20 1.69 14.31
N THR A 137 -15.90 2.01 15.58
CA THR A 137 -14.97 1.22 16.39
C THR A 137 -15.54 -0.18 16.68
N SER A 138 -16.85 -0.29 16.92
CA SER A 138 -17.50 -1.56 17.28
C SER A 138 -17.85 -2.44 16.08
N LYS A 139 -18.17 -1.83 14.92
CA LYS A 139 -18.63 -2.53 13.71
C LYS A 139 -17.72 -2.24 12.54
N ARG A 140 -16.87 -3.21 12.22
CA ARG A 140 -15.91 -3.16 11.11
C ARG A 140 -16.59 -2.98 9.75
N ASP A 141 -17.71 -3.65 9.50
CA ASP A 141 -18.40 -3.61 8.21
C ASP A 141 -18.85 -2.19 7.81
N LEU A 142 -19.15 -1.33 8.80
CA LEU A 142 -19.48 0.08 8.57
C LEU A 142 -18.27 0.90 8.10
N CYS A 143 -17.07 0.52 8.57
CA CYS A 143 -15.82 1.14 8.13
C CYS A 143 -15.46 0.73 6.70
N GLU A 144 -15.78 -0.50 6.29
CA GLU A 144 -15.28 -1.11 5.05
C GLU A 144 -16.26 -1.01 3.85
N CYS A 145 -17.39 -0.32 4.01
CA CYS A 145 -18.32 -0.03 2.91
C CYS A 145 -18.17 1.41 2.39
N GLU A 146 -18.69 1.71 1.19
CA GLU A 146 -18.87 3.10 0.67
C GLU A 146 -17.65 4.03 0.84
N LEU A 147 -16.46 3.51 0.55
CA LEU A 147 -15.22 4.28 0.61
C LEU A 147 -15.07 5.19 -0.61
N THR A 148 -14.51 6.38 -0.40
CA THR A 148 -14.06 7.25 -1.49
C THR A 148 -12.64 6.88 -1.86
N PHE A 149 -12.41 6.55 -3.13
CA PHE A 149 -11.09 6.21 -3.65
C PHE A 149 -10.17 7.43 -3.62
N SER A 150 -9.00 7.26 -3.00
CA SER A 150 -8.04 8.33 -2.74
C SER A 150 -6.80 8.28 -3.63
N GLY A 151 -6.52 7.14 -4.26
CA GLY A 151 -5.31 6.92 -5.06
C GLY A 151 -4.65 5.56 -4.78
N PHE A 152 -3.43 5.40 -5.28
CA PHE A 152 -2.64 4.18 -5.12
C PHE A 152 -1.32 4.47 -4.42
N ILE A 153 -0.86 3.50 -3.64
CA ILE A 153 0.57 3.34 -3.32
C ILE A 153 1.11 2.10 -4.04
N ALA A 154 2.32 2.22 -4.58
CA ALA A 154 2.96 1.13 -5.33
C ALA A 154 4.38 0.87 -4.82
N PHE A 155 4.62 -0.38 -4.41
CA PHE A 155 5.91 -0.83 -3.91
C PHE A 155 6.65 -1.65 -4.97
N THR A 156 7.96 -1.42 -5.08
CA THR A 156 8.83 -2.27 -5.92
C THR A 156 9.16 -3.55 -5.16
N CYS A 157 8.75 -4.70 -5.68
CA CYS A 157 9.19 -6.00 -5.18
C CYS A 157 10.56 -6.32 -5.79
N ARG A 158 11.64 -6.12 -5.04
CA ARG A 158 12.99 -6.44 -5.54
C ARG A 158 13.26 -7.93 -5.35
N VAL A 159 13.57 -8.63 -6.45
CA VAL A 159 14.14 -9.97 -6.38
C VAL A 159 15.56 -9.92 -5.82
N ARG A 160 16.03 -11.02 -5.23
CA ARG A 160 17.43 -11.09 -4.80
C ARG A 160 18.33 -11.07 -6.05
N LYS A 161 19.43 -10.33 -5.96
CA LYS A 161 20.32 -10.04 -7.10
C LYS A 161 20.92 -11.31 -7.73
N ASP A 162 21.09 -12.35 -6.92
CA ASP A 162 21.65 -13.64 -7.27
C ASP A 162 20.60 -14.64 -7.79
N THR A 163 19.30 -14.40 -7.58
CA THR A 163 18.23 -15.34 -7.95
C THR A 163 18.34 -15.79 -9.40
N LYS A 164 18.50 -14.85 -10.35
CA LYS A 164 18.61 -15.17 -11.78
C LYS A 164 19.78 -16.11 -12.09
N ASN A 165 20.93 -15.89 -11.45
CA ASN A 165 22.12 -16.71 -11.65
C ASN A 165 21.94 -18.10 -11.06
N VAL A 166 21.40 -18.19 -9.83
CA VAL A 166 21.12 -19.47 -9.15
C VAL A 166 20.16 -20.32 -9.98
N LEU A 167 19.07 -19.72 -10.46
CA LEU A 167 18.10 -20.43 -11.31
C LEU A 167 18.71 -20.87 -12.64
N GLY A 168 19.62 -20.07 -13.21
CA GLY A 168 20.39 -20.45 -14.41
C GLY A 168 21.24 -21.70 -14.20
N VAL A 169 21.94 -21.79 -13.06
CA VAL A 169 22.75 -22.98 -12.71
C VAL A 169 21.87 -24.21 -12.51
N LEU A 170 20.74 -24.08 -11.80
CA LEU A 170 19.81 -25.19 -11.58
C LEU A 170 19.23 -25.73 -12.90
N LYS A 171 18.81 -24.82 -13.79
CA LYS A 171 18.33 -25.19 -15.13
C LYS A 171 19.44 -25.81 -15.98
N GLY A 172 20.66 -25.27 -15.93
CA GLY A 172 21.84 -25.83 -16.61
C GLY A 172 22.21 -27.23 -16.10
N GLY A 173 21.91 -27.54 -14.84
CA GLY A 173 22.02 -28.87 -14.24
C GLY A 173 20.88 -29.82 -14.58
N GLY A 174 19.94 -29.43 -15.44
CA GLY A 174 18.80 -30.27 -15.87
C GLY A 174 17.60 -30.26 -14.92
N MET A 175 17.54 -29.34 -13.95
CA MET A 175 16.42 -29.24 -13.02
C MET A 175 15.29 -28.39 -13.58
N SER A 176 14.05 -28.86 -13.40
CA SER A 176 12.84 -28.07 -13.66
C SER A 176 12.56 -27.14 -12.48
N VAL A 177 12.30 -25.87 -12.77
CA VAL A 177 12.01 -24.83 -11.77
C VAL A 177 10.58 -24.35 -11.95
N ALA A 178 9.81 -24.31 -10.85
CA ALA A 178 8.46 -23.75 -10.81
C ALA A 178 8.36 -22.68 -9.71
N MET A 179 7.57 -21.64 -9.95
CA MET A 179 7.24 -20.62 -8.96
C MET A 179 5.83 -20.90 -8.40
N VAL A 180 5.71 -20.89 -7.07
CA VAL A 180 4.42 -20.91 -6.38
C VAL A 180 4.33 -19.62 -5.57
N THR A 181 3.35 -18.77 -5.89
CA THR A 181 3.13 -17.48 -5.20
C THR A 181 1.64 -17.22 -5.02
N GLY A 182 1.29 -16.45 -3.99
CA GLY A 182 -0.06 -15.91 -3.76
C GLY A 182 -0.24 -14.48 -4.26
N ASP A 183 0.74 -13.92 -4.97
CA ASP A 183 0.64 -12.58 -5.56
C ASP A 183 -0.31 -12.53 -6.76
N ASN A 184 -0.68 -11.32 -7.17
CA ASN A 184 -1.42 -11.09 -8.41
C ASN A 184 -0.69 -11.73 -9.61
N LEU A 185 -1.46 -12.40 -10.46
CA LEU A 185 -1.02 -13.04 -11.70
C LEU A 185 -0.05 -12.17 -12.53
N LEU A 186 -0.35 -10.89 -12.73
CA LEU A 186 0.48 -10.01 -13.54
C LEU A 186 1.85 -9.75 -12.90
N THR A 187 1.90 -9.63 -11.58
CA THR A 187 3.14 -9.46 -10.82
C THR A 187 3.95 -10.75 -10.83
N ALA A 188 3.30 -11.90 -10.63
CA ALA A 188 3.94 -13.21 -10.71
C ALA A 188 4.59 -13.45 -12.09
N ALA A 189 3.87 -13.12 -13.17
CA ALA A 189 4.37 -13.21 -14.52
C ALA A 189 5.57 -12.28 -14.76
N HIS A 190 5.53 -11.05 -14.24
CA HIS A 190 6.65 -10.12 -14.33
C HIS A 190 7.91 -10.67 -13.64
N VAL A 191 7.78 -11.12 -12.39
CA VAL A 191 8.89 -11.67 -11.60
C VAL A 191 9.45 -12.93 -12.26
N ALA A 192 8.58 -13.82 -12.76
CA ALA A 192 9.00 -15.05 -13.43
C ALA A 192 9.86 -14.78 -14.69
N LYS A 193 9.58 -13.68 -15.42
CA LYS A 193 10.42 -13.23 -16.53
C LYS A 193 11.72 -12.60 -16.03
N GLU A 194 11.66 -11.74 -15.01
CA GLU A 194 12.84 -11.08 -14.43
C GLU A 194 13.90 -12.08 -13.96
N VAL A 195 13.47 -13.15 -13.28
CA VAL A 195 14.37 -14.21 -12.77
C VAL A 195 14.63 -15.34 -13.78
N ALA A 196 14.19 -15.19 -15.03
CA ALA A 196 14.35 -16.17 -16.10
C ALA A 196 13.77 -17.56 -15.81
N ILE A 197 12.67 -17.64 -15.05
CA ILE A 197 11.83 -18.86 -14.96
C ILE A 197 11.09 -19.04 -16.28
N CYS A 198 10.49 -17.97 -16.79
CA CYS A 198 9.90 -17.89 -18.13
C CYS A 198 10.78 -17.05 -19.05
N THR A 199 10.71 -17.31 -20.36
CA THR A 199 11.33 -16.45 -21.37
C THR A 199 10.41 -15.27 -21.72
N ASP A 200 10.97 -14.20 -22.30
CA ASP A 200 10.19 -13.01 -22.62
C ASP A 200 9.10 -13.26 -23.66
N ASP A 201 9.37 -14.18 -24.60
CA ASP A 201 8.50 -14.67 -25.67
C ASP A 201 7.54 -15.79 -25.23
N ALA A 202 7.64 -16.26 -23.99
CA ALA A 202 6.75 -17.29 -23.47
C ALA A 202 5.29 -16.83 -23.53
N LYS A 203 4.43 -17.63 -24.16
CA LYS A 203 2.98 -17.46 -24.09
C LYS A 203 2.51 -17.77 -22.67
N ILE A 204 1.78 -16.82 -22.08
CA ILE A 204 1.19 -16.98 -20.74
C ILE A 204 -0.19 -17.61 -20.92
N LEU A 205 -0.39 -18.78 -20.31
CA LEU A 205 -1.70 -19.42 -20.23
C LEU A 205 -2.28 -19.17 -18.84
N ILE A 206 -3.48 -18.60 -18.80
CA ILE A 206 -4.23 -18.35 -17.57
C ILE A 206 -5.28 -19.45 -17.48
N LEU A 207 -5.20 -20.27 -16.44
CA LEU A 207 -6.16 -21.35 -16.19
C LEU A 207 -7.14 -20.88 -15.12
N GLU A 208 -8.40 -20.76 -15.50
CA GLU A 208 -9.49 -20.48 -14.58
C GLU A 208 -10.28 -21.76 -14.34
N LYS A 209 -10.73 -21.96 -13.10
CA LYS A 209 -11.65 -23.04 -12.81
C LYS A 209 -12.96 -22.72 -13.54
N ALA A 210 -13.39 -23.57 -14.46
CA ALA A 210 -14.71 -23.44 -15.03
C ALA A 210 -15.75 -23.57 -13.91
N ASP A 211 -16.66 -22.61 -13.81
CA ASP A 211 -17.87 -22.73 -13.00
C ASP A 211 -18.78 -23.76 -13.65
N THR A 212 -18.45 -25.04 -13.48
CA THR A 212 -19.41 -26.10 -13.69
C THR A 212 -20.39 -26.01 -12.54
N GLY A 213 -21.49 -25.27 -12.75
CA GLY A 213 -22.62 -25.22 -11.83
C GLY A 213 -23.27 -26.60 -11.70
N MET A 214 -22.67 -27.49 -10.91
CA MET A 214 -23.16 -28.80 -10.48
C MET A 214 -22.31 -29.20 -9.27
N PHE A 215 -22.81 -29.08 -8.04
CA PHE A 215 -23.69 -30.00 -7.33
C PHE A 215 -24.37 -29.28 -6.16
#